data_AF-X6LF86-F1
#
_entry.id   AF-X6LF86-F1
#
_cell.length_a   1.000
_cell.length_b   1.000
_cell.length_c   1.000
_cell.angle_alpha   90.00
_cell.angle_beta   90.00
_cell.angle_gamma   90.00
#
_symmetry.space_group_name_H-M   'P 1'
#
loop_
_entity.id
_entity.type
_entity.pdbx_description
1 polymer ?
#
loop_
_entity_poly.entity_id
_entity_poly.type
_entity_poly.pdbx_seq_one_letter_code
_entity_poly.pdbx_strand_id
1 'polypeptide(L)'
;PCEGDLKAVMEQYVTQAKEKWKALAISVHKKSLVLDQLTWFMETDLAIETSLLFADVDKFEIDTAKRDEIVSNLQYTIVKVSKLRELIVPWKKMIETIDIVKALHKHSKNIALNRNWNKFIAAFNKICPLFLNECKLPGSKLVELVSIEEAIQCFDICWECFQKKASNCIEFLDLCIKNQPKIAELANNENLCDPEHFENTMETLDNCRDMKFQGLIWDVHFQSMTDLANAILALPSSHDEFVAKFSTCCNEDLSRISFYVEEAGKLQNQQSFDLVHDAMERGYWTFATREQILGFHTHESNRTHKQLETEALLLH
;
A
#
# COMPACT_ATOMS: atom_id res chain seq x y z
N PRO A 1 31.87 -40.30 -43.63
CA PRO A 1 31.85 -39.01 -42.90
C PRO A 1 31.07 -39.17 -41.59
N CYS A 2 31.49 -38.45 -40.54
CA CYS A 2 30.72 -38.20 -39.30
C CYS A 2 30.91 -39.06 -38.04
N GLU A 3 32.00 -39.83 -37.88
CA GLU A 3 32.39 -40.33 -36.53
C GLU A 3 33.50 -39.45 -35.91
N GLY A 4 34.44 -38.98 -36.73
CA GLY A 4 35.47 -38.01 -36.33
C GLY A 4 34.92 -36.61 -36.00
N ASP A 5 33.84 -36.19 -36.66
CA ASP A 5 33.21 -34.87 -36.43
C ASP A 5 32.48 -34.83 -35.08
N LEU A 6 31.80 -35.92 -34.69
CA LEU A 6 31.06 -35.97 -33.43
C LEU A 6 32.01 -35.94 -32.23
N LYS A 7 33.13 -36.67 -32.30
CA LYS A 7 34.14 -36.68 -31.24
C LYS A 7 34.77 -35.30 -31.04
N ALA A 8 35.16 -34.61 -32.12
CA ALA A 8 35.73 -33.28 -32.04
C ALA A 8 34.73 -32.26 -31.44
N VAL A 9 33.46 -32.34 -31.85
CA VAL A 9 32.38 -31.51 -31.29
C VAL A 9 32.19 -31.79 -29.80
N MET A 10 32.14 -33.06 -29.38
CA MET A 10 32.02 -33.43 -27.97
C MET A 10 33.21 -32.92 -27.13
N GLU A 11 34.45 -33.08 -27.61
CA GLU A 11 35.65 -32.58 -26.93
C GLU A 11 35.63 -31.05 -26.76
N GLN A 12 35.13 -30.33 -27.77
CA GLN A 12 34.95 -28.88 -27.70
C GLN A 12 33.93 -28.50 -26.62
N TYR A 13 32.76 -29.15 -26.58
CA TYR A 13 31.75 -28.89 -25.56
C TYR A 13 32.25 -29.18 -24.14
N VAL A 14 32.94 -30.30 -23.94
CA VAL A 14 33.53 -30.66 -22.64
C VAL A 14 34.56 -29.62 -22.20
N THR A 15 35.38 -29.12 -23.12
CA THR A 15 36.38 -28.09 -22.83
C THR A 15 35.72 -26.78 -22.41
N GLN A 16 34.73 -26.30 -23.17
CA GLN A 16 33.98 -25.10 -22.83
C GLN A 16 33.24 -25.23 -21.50
N ALA A 17 32.62 -26.39 -21.23
CA ALA A 17 31.96 -26.65 -19.95
C ALA A 17 32.95 -26.58 -18.78
N LYS A 18 34.13 -27.21 -18.92
CA LYS A 18 35.20 -27.14 -17.90
C LYS A 18 35.68 -25.71 -17.65
N GLU A 19 35.82 -24.89 -18.68
CA GLU A 19 36.22 -23.49 -18.52
C GLU A 19 35.16 -22.67 -17.79
N LYS A 20 33.88 -22.83 -18.15
CA LYS A 20 32.76 -22.20 -17.44
C LYS A 20 32.68 -22.64 -15.99
N TRP A 21 32.89 -23.93 -15.72
CA TRP A 21 32.89 -24.50 -14.37
C TRP A 21 34.01 -23.90 -13.50
N LYS A 22 35.23 -23.77 -14.06
CA LYS A 22 36.35 -23.10 -13.38
C LYS A 22 36.06 -21.62 -13.12
N ALA A 23 35.49 -20.92 -14.11
CA ALA A 23 35.14 -19.52 -13.95
C ALA A 23 34.10 -19.33 -12.82
N LEU A 24 33.10 -20.21 -12.75
CA LEU A 24 32.11 -20.22 -11.67
C LEU A 24 32.77 -20.47 -10.31
N ALA A 25 33.64 -21.47 -10.20
CA ALA A 25 34.39 -21.77 -8.96
C ALA A 25 35.21 -20.56 -8.48
N ILE A 26 35.88 -19.87 -9.40
CA ILE A 26 36.62 -18.63 -9.10
C ILE A 26 35.68 -17.53 -8.61
N SER A 27 34.54 -17.32 -9.28
CA SER A 27 33.56 -16.30 -8.88
C SER A 27 32.96 -16.58 -7.50
N VAL A 28 32.63 -17.83 -7.20
CA VAL A 28 32.18 -18.26 -5.87
C VAL A 28 33.25 -17.97 -4.82
N HIS A 29 34.48 -18.42 -5.05
CA HIS A 29 35.58 -18.25 -4.11
C HIS A 29 35.90 -16.77 -3.85
N LYS A 30 35.84 -15.93 -4.89
CA LYS A 30 36.07 -14.48 -4.80
C LYS A 30 34.86 -13.67 -4.34
N LYS A 31 33.72 -14.31 -4.04
CA LYS A 31 32.44 -13.65 -3.70
C LYS A 31 32.01 -12.61 -4.77
N SER A 32 32.30 -12.92 -6.03
CA SER A 32 32.06 -12.03 -7.18
C SER A 32 31.06 -12.62 -8.18
N LEU A 33 30.10 -13.40 -7.67
CA LEU A 33 29.01 -13.96 -8.48
C LEU A 33 28.16 -12.85 -9.09
N VAL A 34 27.65 -13.10 -10.29
CA VAL A 34 26.57 -12.31 -10.90
C VAL A 34 25.23 -13.01 -10.71
N LEU A 35 24.13 -12.25 -10.82
CA LEU A 35 22.78 -12.71 -10.50
C LEU A 35 22.36 -13.98 -11.28
N ASP A 36 22.70 -14.06 -12.56
CA ASP A 36 22.44 -15.24 -13.40
C ASP A 36 23.12 -16.50 -12.85
N GLN A 37 24.35 -16.37 -12.37
CA GLN A 37 25.10 -17.49 -11.78
C GLN A 37 24.50 -17.90 -10.43
N LEU A 38 24.00 -16.94 -9.64
CA LEU A 38 23.35 -17.23 -8.37
C LEU A 38 22.05 -18.01 -8.56
N THR A 39 21.30 -17.73 -9.63
CA THR A 39 20.01 -18.37 -9.91
C THR A 39 20.15 -19.89 -10.03
N TRP A 40 21.26 -20.39 -10.60
CA TRP A 40 21.54 -21.83 -10.66
C TRP A 40 21.64 -22.49 -9.28
N PHE A 41 22.20 -21.78 -8.29
CA PHE A 41 22.28 -22.27 -6.91
C PHE A 41 20.94 -22.22 -6.16
N MET A 42 19.96 -21.45 -6.65
CA MET A 42 18.64 -21.35 -5.99
C MET A 42 17.79 -22.61 -6.19
N GLU A 43 18.08 -23.39 -7.23
CA GLU A 43 17.28 -24.55 -7.65
C GLU A 43 17.94 -25.90 -7.31
N THR A 44 19.09 -25.87 -6.63
CA THR A 44 19.95 -27.04 -6.42
C THR A 44 20.28 -27.29 -4.95
N ASP A 45 20.80 -28.48 -4.64
CA ASP A 45 21.37 -28.75 -3.32
C ASP A 45 22.76 -28.09 -3.24
N LEU A 46 22.81 -26.95 -2.55
CA LEU A 46 23.99 -26.11 -2.45
C LEU A 46 25.21 -26.86 -1.89
N ALA A 47 25.02 -27.80 -0.96
CA ALA A 47 26.12 -28.54 -0.35
C ALA A 47 26.73 -29.53 -1.34
N ILE A 48 25.88 -30.22 -2.10
CA ILE A 48 26.30 -31.15 -3.16
C ILE A 48 26.98 -30.37 -4.28
N GLU A 49 26.35 -29.32 -4.79
CA GLU A 49 26.89 -28.55 -5.92
C GLU A 49 28.20 -27.87 -5.57
N THR A 50 28.34 -27.32 -4.36
CA THR A 50 29.61 -26.74 -3.91
C THR A 50 30.70 -27.82 -3.77
N SER A 51 30.35 -29.03 -3.32
CA SER A 51 31.28 -30.14 -3.24
C SER A 51 31.77 -30.58 -4.63
N LEU A 52 30.88 -30.61 -5.62
CA LEU A 52 31.22 -30.90 -7.02
C LEU A 52 32.05 -29.77 -7.65
N LEU A 53 31.73 -28.51 -7.33
CA LEU A 53 32.42 -27.34 -7.85
C LEU A 53 33.90 -27.32 -7.46
N PHE A 54 34.21 -27.82 -6.25
CA PHE A 54 35.56 -27.87 -5.69
C PHE A 54 36.10 -29.31 -5.53
N ALA A 55 35.59 -30.27 -6.31
CA ALA A 55 36.02 -31.67 -6.25
C ALA A 55 37.51 -31.87 -6.66
N ASP A 56 38.03 -31.02 -7.55
CA ASP A 56 39.47 -30.92 -7.86
C ASP A 56 40.17 -30.10 -6.76
N VAL A 57 40.30 -30.69 -5.57
CA VAL A 57 40.87 -30.07 -4.35
C VAL A 57 42.28 -29.50 -4.60
N ASP A 58 43.05 -30.15 -5.49
CA ASP A 58 44.43 -29.80 -5.84
C ASP A 58 44.59 -28.43 -6.50
N LYS A 59 43.51 -27.79 -6.99
CA LYS A 59 43.57 -26.47 -7.63
C LYS A 59 43.25 -25.28 -6.72
N PHE A 60 42.58 -25.50 -5.59
CA PHE A 60 42.03 -24.39 -4.80
C PHE A 60 42.38 -24.39 -3.31
N GLU A 61 43.11 -25.38 -2.77
CA GLU A 61 43.46 -25.43 -1.32
C GLU A 61 42.23 -25.15 -0.40
N ILE A 62 41.07 -25.73 -0.76
CA ILE A 62 39.82 -25.55 -0.01
C ILE A 62 39.56 -26.79 0.84
N ASP A 63 39.89 -26.67 2.12
CA ASP A 63 39.51 -27.63 3.13
C ASP A 63 37.98 -27.66 3.36
N THR A 64 37.52 -28.60 4.19
CA THR A 64 36.09 -28.74 4.52
C THR A 64 35.54 -27.48 5.19
N ALA A 65 36.30 -26.83 6.07
CA ALA A 65 35.84 -25.65 6.80
C ALA A 65 35.59 -24.45 5.88
N LYS A 66 36.50 -24.21 4.92
CA LYS A 66 36.32 -23.18 3.89
C LYS A 66 35.13 -23.51 2.97
N ARG A 67 34.89 -24.78 2.64
CA ARG A 67 33.70 -25.19 1.87
C ARG A 67 32.42 -24.88 2.64
N ASP A 68 32.37 -25.21 3.92
CA ASP A 68 31.21 -24.92 4.78
C ASP A 68 30.96 -23.41 4.90
N GLU A 69 32.02 -22.59 4.97
CA GLU A 69 31.92 -21.13 4.93
C GLU A 69 31.35 -20.63 3.59
N ILE A 70 31.81 -21.17 2.46
CA ILE A 70 31.30 -20.83 1.12
C ILE A 70 29.82 -21.17 1.02
N VAL A 71 29.42 -22.39 1.42
CA VAL A 71 28.01 -22.83 1.43
C VAL A 71 27.18 -21.89 2.29
N SER A 72 27.63 -21.56 3.50
CA SER A 72 26.92 -20.67 4.42
C SER A 72 26.73 -19.26 3.83
N ASN A 73 27.79 -18.71 3.21
CA ASN A 73 27.74 -17.40 2.56
C ASN A 73 26.77 -17.41 1.36
N LEU A 74 26.84 -18.42 0.49
CA LEU A 74 25.94 -18.57 -0.64
C LEU A 74 24.49 -18.73 -0.19
N GLN A 75 24.24 -19.53 0.83
CA GLN A 75 22.90 -19.71 1.39
C GLN A 75 22.32 -18.38 1.89
N TYR A 76 23.12 -17.59 2.60
CA TYR A 76 22.73 -16.26 3.07
C TYR A 76 22.37 -15.34 1.89
N THR A 77 23.24 -15.29 0.87
CA THR A 77 23.04 -14.51 -0.35
C THR A 77 21.76 -14.93 -1.09
N ILE A 78 21.55 -16.23 -1.29
CA ILE A 78 20.37 -16.80 -1.96
C ILE A 78 19.09 -16.40 -1.22
N VAL A 79 19.05 -16.55 0.10
CA VAL A 79 17.88 -16.19 0.91
C VAL A 79 17.53 -14.70 0.76
N LYS A 80 18.54 -13.82 0.76
CA LYS A 80 18.31 -12.37 0.60
C LYS A 80 17.83 -12.02 -0.80
N VAL A 81 18.49 -12.54 -1.84
CA VAL A 81 18.10 -12.27 -3.23
C VAL A 81 16.70 -12.84 -3.53
N SER A 82 16.35 -14.00 -2.98
CA SER A 82 15.00 -14.56 -3.10
C SER A 82 13.95 -13.64 -2.48
N LYS A 83 14.18 -13.16 -1.25
CA LYS A 83 13.30 -12.17 -0.59
C LYS A 83 13.23 -10.86 -1.37
N LEU A 84 14.35 -10.42 -1.94
CA LEU A 84 14.38 -9.22 -2.77
C LEU A 84 13.48 -9.38 -4.02
N ARG A 85 13.55 -10.53 -4.70
CA ARG A 85 12.67 -10.88 -5.82
C ARG A 85 11.19 -10.85 -5.42
N GLU A 86 10.85 -11.38 -4.25
CA GLU A 86 9.48 -11.37 -3.72
C GLU A 86 8.96 -9.95 -3.43
N LEU A 87 9.82 -9.06 -2.90
CA LEU A 87 9.40 -7.76 -2.37
C LEU A 87 9.50 -6.61 -3.37
N ILE A 88 10.22 -6.76 -4.48
CA ILE A 88 10.44 -5.66 -5.42
C ILE A 88 9.14 -5.15 -6.04
N VAL A 89 8.22 -6.06 -6.39
CA VAL A 89 6.91 -5.70 -6.97
C VAL A 89 6.02 -5.03 -5.93
N PRO A 90 5.84 -5.59 -4.70
CA PRO A 90 5.14 -4.89 -3.63
C PRO A 90 5.69 -3.49 -3.32
N TRP A 91 7.01 -3.33 -3.23
CA TRP A 91 7.62 -2.02 -2.98
C TRP A 91 7.36 -1.02 -4.11
N LYS A 92 7.41 -1.46 -5.37
CA LYS A 92 7.04 -0.62 -6.51
C LYS A 92 5.60 -0.11 -6.39
N LYS A 93 4.65 -1.02 -6.17
CA LYS A 93 3.22 -0.68 -6.04
C LYS A 93 2.95 0.22 -4.84
N MET A 94 3.69 0.02 -3.75
CA MET A 94 3.64 0.89 -2.57
C MET A 94 4.06 2.31 -2.94
N ILE A 95 5.17 2.51 -3.65
CA ILE A 95 5.62 3.83 -4.11
C ILE A 95 4.56 4.50 -4.99
N GLU A 96 4.04 3.78 -6.00
CA GLU A 96 3.01 4.30 -6.90
C GLU A 96 1.73 4.71 -6.15
N THR A 97 1.28 3.88 -5.22
CA THR A 97 0.09 4.19 -4.38
C THR A 97 0.33 5.42 -3.52
N ILE A 98 1.50 5.54 -2.89
CA ILE A 98 1.86 6.70 -2.07
C ILE A 98 1.88 7.98 -2.92
N ASP A 99 2.42 7.92 -4.14
CA ASP A 99 2.45 9.07 -5.04
C ASP A 99 1.04 9.49 -5.47
N ILE A 100 0.15 8.54 -5.77
CA ILE A 100 -1.28 8.81 -6.05
C ILE A 100 -1.93 9.51 -4.85
N VAL A 101 -1.83 8.92 -3.66
CA VAL A 101 -2.45 9.45 -2.45
C VAL A 101 -1.88 10.82 -2.11
N LYS A 102 -0.56 11.01 -2.20
CA LYS A 102 0.08 12.30 -1.96
C LYS A 102 -0.43 13.37 -2.91
N ALA A 103 -0.58 13.06 -4.21
CA ALA A 103 -1.05 14.03 -5.20
C ALA A 103 -2.47 14.52 -4.90
N LEU A 104 -3.30 13.68 -4.29
CA LEU A 104 -4.69 13.97 -3.94
C LEU A 104 -4.87 14.54 -2.53
N HIS A 105 -3.83 14.48 -1.69
CA HIS A 105 -3.90 14.91 -0.29
C HIS A 105 -4.01 16.44 -0.16
N LYS A 106 -4.96 16.94 0.66
CA LYS A 106 -5.20 18.38 0.88
C LYS A 106 -3.94 19.15 1.31
N HIS A 107 -3.11 18.51 2.14
CA HIS A 107 -1.86 19.07 2.65
C HIS A 107 -0.59 18.56 1.96
N SER A 108 -0.68 18.09 0.70
CA SER A 108 0.43 17.46 -0.03
C SER A 108 1.75 18.26 -0.03
N LYS A 109 1.66 19.59 -0.12
CA LYS A 109 2.81 20.51 -0.09
C LYS A 109 3.58 20.50 1.24
N ASN A 110 2.92 20.11 2.33
CA ASN A 110 3.51 20.10 3.67
C ASN A 110 4.14 18.74 4.02
N ILE A 111 3.91 17.70 3.21
CA ILE A 111 4.44 16.35 3.44
C ILE A 111 5.91 16.31 3.01
N ALA A 112 6.81 16.34 3.99
CA ALA A 112 8.25 16.42 3.75
C ALA A 112 8.83 15.09 3.22
N LEU A 113 9.82 15.21 2.33
CA LEU A 113 10.69 14.10 1.92
C LEU A 113 11.73 13.85 3.02
N ASN A 114 11.40 13.01 3.99
CA ASN A 114 12.29 12.71 5.11
C ASN A 114 13.43 11.75 4.72
N ARG A 115 14.44 11.68 5.59
CA ARG A 115 15.66 10.88 5.36
C ARG A 115 15.38 9.41 5.09
N ASN A 116 14.41 8.80 5.80
CA ASN A 116 14.10 7.37 5.65
C ASN A 116 13.49 7.10 4.26
N TRP A 117 12.53 7.91 3.83
CA TRP A 117 11.95 7.79 2.49
C TRP A 117 13.01 7.97 1.40
N ASN A 118 13.87 8.99 1.50
CA ASN A 118 14.91 9.23 0.50
C ASN A 118 15.93 8.09 0.43
N LYS A 119 16.33 7.53 1.59
CA LYS A 119 17.20 6.34 1.65
C LYS A 119 16.55 5.14 0.96
N PHE A 120 15.28 4.88 1.27
CA PHE A 120 14.51 3.81 0.65
C PHE A 120 14.43 3.98 -0.87
N ILE A 121 14.00 5.15 -1.37
CA ILE A 121 13.88 5.41 -2.80
C ILE A 121 15.24 5.29 -3.51
N ALA A 122 16.32 5.81 -2.92
CA ALA A 122 17.66 5.71 -3.51
C ALA A 122 18.13 4.25 -3.62
N ALA A 123 17.96 3.45 -2.56
CA ALA A 123 18.32 2.03 -2.56
C ALA A 123 17.42 1.23 -3.52
N PHE A 124 16.11 1.48 -3.51
CA PHE A 124 15.14 0.85 -4.39
C PHE A 124 15.44 1.12 -5.86
N ASN A 125 15.71 2.38 -6.24
CA ASN A 125 15.99 2.74 -7.64
C ASN A 125 17.27 2.11 -8.18
N LYS A 126 18.24 1.78 -7.32
CA LYS A 126 19.45 1.03 -7.71
C LYS A 126 19.15 -0.43 -8.07
N ILE A 127 18.30 -1.10 -7.29
CA ILE A 127 18.07 -2.55 -7.45
C ILE A 127 16.85 -2.89 -8.30
N CYS A 128 15.84 -2.02 -8.35
CA CYS A 128 14.58 -2.24 -9.06
C CYS A 128 14.77 -2.58 -10.55
N PRO A 129 15.65 -1.90 -11.31
CA PRO A 129 15.89 -2.25 -12.71
C PRO A 129 16.46 -3.66 -12.91
N LEU A 130 17.19 -4.20 -11.94
CA LEU A 130 17.78 -5.54 -12.04
C LEU A 130 16.70 -6.61 -12.06
N PHE A 131 15.70 -6.48 -11.18
CA PHE A 131 14.69 -7.51 -10.96
C PHE A 131 13.40 -7.28 -11.76
N LEU A 132 13.08 -6.05 -12.15
CA LEU A 132 11.94 -5.80 -13.04
C LEU A 132 12.27 -6.01 -14.52
N ASN A 133 13.54 -5.85 -14.93
CA ASN A 133 13.96 -6.13 -16.31
C ASN A 133 14.30 -7.60 -16.55
N GLU A 134 14.51 -8.43 -15.51
CA GLU A 134 14.46 -9.90 -15.64
C GLU A 134 13.13 -10.36 -16.29
N CYS A 135 12.06 -9.56 -16.20
CA CYS A 135 10.77 -9.80 -16.87
C CYS A 135 10.66 -9.23 -18.30
N LYS A 136 11.69 -8.59 -18.87
CA LYS A 136 11.67 -8.03 -20.23
C LYS A 136 12.94 -8.31 -21.04
N LEU A 137 12.86 -9.38 -21.85
CA LEU A 137 13.62 -9.79 -23.05
C LEU A 137 15.16 -9.54 -23.15
N PRO A 138 15.89 -10.51 -23.75
CA PRO A 138 17.32 -10.40 -24.03
C PRO A 138 17.56 -9.39 -25.17
N GLY A 139 18.40 -8.38 -24.94
CA GLY A 139 18.81 -7.42 -25.98
C GLY A 139 18.92 -5.96 -25.51
N SER A 140 18.44 -5.65 -24.32
CA SER A 140 18.70 -4.37 -23.65
C SER A 140 20.18 -4.29 -23.27
N LYS A 141 20.90 -3.26 -23.75
CA LYS A 141 22.24 -2.89 -23.27
C LYS A 141 22.13 -2.58 -21.78
N LEU A 142 22.40 -3.59 -20.96
CA LEU A 142 22.29 -3.51 -19.51
C LEU A 142 23.28 -2.47 -18.98
N VAL A 143 22.68 -1.52 -18.28
CA VAL A 143 23.22 -0.72 -17.18
C VAL A 143 24.32 -1.48 -16.43
N GLU A 144 25.40 -0.79 -16.05
CA GLU A 144 26.46 -1.33 -15.18
C GLU A 144 25.85 -2.27 -14.13
N LEU A 145 26.18 -3.56 -14.24
CA LEU A 145 25.61 -4.60 -13.39
C LEU A 145 25.99 -4.29 -11.94
N VAL A 146 25.02 -3.86 -11.15
CA VAL A 146 25.15 -3.74 -9.69
C VAL A 146 25.60 -5.09 -9.15
N SER A 147 26.66 -5.11 -8.36
CA SER A 147 27.17 -6.35 -7.76
C SER A 147 26.12 -6.96 -6.82
N ILE A 148 26.13 -8.28 -6.62
CA ILE A 148 25.22 -8.95 -5.67
C ILE A 148 25.36 -8.36 -4.26
N GLU A 149 26.58 -8.04 -3.86
CA GLU A 149 26.87 -7.42 -2.56
C GLU A 149 26.18 -6.05 -2.43
N GLU A 150 26.28 -5.20 -3.45
CA GLU A 150 25.58 -3.91 -3.46
C GLU A 150 24.06 -4.10 -3.48
N ALA A 151 23.54 -5.10 -4.20
CA ALA A 151 22.12 -5.42 -4.22
C ALA A 151 21.63 -5.87 -2.82
N ILE A 152 22.42 -6.66 -2.10
CA ILE A 152 22.15 -7.08 -0.72
C ILE A 152 22.13 -5.88 0.23
N GLN A 153 23.10 -4.97 0.12
CA GLN A 153 23.14 -3.77 0.96
C GLN A 153 21.93 -2.87 0.70
N CYS A 154 21.53 -2.70 -0.56
CA CYS A 154 20.32 -1.96 -0.90
C CYS A 154 19.05 -2.66 -0.38
N PHE A 155 19.01 -4.00 -0.45
CA PHE A 155 17.92 -4.78 0.16
C PHE A 155 17.83 -4.52 1.67
N ASP A 156 18.95 -4.52 2.40
CA ASP A 156 18.95 -4.28 3.84
C ASP A 156 18.41 -2.90 4.19
N ILE A 157 18.79 -1.86 3.42
CA ILE A 157 18.26 -0.50 3.57
C ILE A 157 16.74 -0.49 3.35
N CYS A 158 16.26 -1.12 2.27
CA CYS A 158 14.84 -1.18 1.98
C CYS A 158 14.05 -1.96 3.03
N TRP A 159 14.61 -3.08 3.48
CA TRP A 159 14.05 -3.95 4.50
C TRP A 159 13.94 -3.23 5.84
N GLU A 160 14.96 -2.49 6.27
CA GLU A 160 14.93 -1.69 7.50
C GLU A 160 13.78 -0.66 7.48
N CYS A 161 13.52 -0.04 6.31
CA CYS A 161 12.50 0.99 6.18
C CYS A 161 11.07 0.44 6.25
N PHE A 162 10.75 -0.63 5.51
CA PHE A 162 9.37 -1.07 5.31
C PHE A 162 9.14 -2.59 5.48
N GLN A 163 10.20 -3.38 5.65
CA GLN A 163 10.13 -4.83 5.86
C GLN A 163 9.17 -5.52 4.87
N LYS A 164 8.31 -6.42 5.37
CA LYS A 164 7.26 -7.11 4.58
C LYS A 164 5.93 -6.36 4.51
N LYS A 165 5.81 -5.15 5.08
CA LYS A 165 4.51 -4.45 5.19
C LYS A 165 3.82 -4.29 3.83
N ALA A 166 4.57 -3.92 2.80
CA ALA A 166 4.06 -3.79 1.43
C ALA A 166 3.53 -5.11 0.85
N SER A 167 4.19 -6.23 1.14
CA SER A 167 3.77 -7.55 0.65
C SER A 167 2.44 -7.98 1.24
N ASN A 168 2.20 -7.66 2.53
CA ASN A 168 0.95 -7.98 3.21
C ASN A 168 -0.22 -7.14 2.69
N CYS A 169 0.06 -6.04 1.98
CA CYS A 169 -0.94 -5.09 1.48
C CYS A 169 -1.10 -5.14 -0.05
N ILE A 170 -0.56 -6.16 -0.72
CA ILE A 170 -0.42 -6.16 -2.19
C ILE A 170 -1.74 -5.97 -2.93
N GLU A 171 -2.80 -6.62 -2.47
CA GLU A 171 -4.14 -6.54 -3.07
C GLU A 171 -4.72 -5.14 -2.94
N PHE A 172 -4.57 -4.52 -1.77
CA PHE A 172 -5.00 -3.13 -1.55
C PHE A 172 -4.22 -2.15 -2.43
N LEU A 173 -2.89 -2.28 -2.51
CA LEU A 173 -2.04 -1.43 -3.35
C LEU A 173 -2.45 -1.56 -4.84
N ASP A 174 -2.76 -2.78 -5.30
CA ASP A 174 -3.27 -3.02 -6.66
C ASP A 174 -4.61 -2.35 -6.91
N LEU A 175 -5.54 -2.45 -5.96
CA LEU A 175 -6.84 -1.78 -6.05
C LEU A 175 -6.65 -0.26 -6.15
N CYS A 176 -5.74 0.33 -5.37
CA CYS A 176 -5.50 1.76 -5.43
C CYS A 176 -4.99 2.21 -6.80
N ILE A 177 -3.99 1.51 -7.34
CA ILE A 177 -3.40 1.85 -8.64
C ILE A 177 -4.44 1.72 -9.76
N LYS A 178 -5.21 0.62 -9.78
CA LYS A 178 -6.24 0.38 -10.80
C LYS A 178 -7.39 1.37 -10.74
N ASN A 179 -7.74 1.84 -9.55
CA ASN A 179 -8.89 2.70 -9.29
C ASN A 179 -8.50 4.15 -8.98
N GLN A 180 -7.35 4.62 -9.50
CA GLN A 180 -6.89 6.00 -9.29
C GLN A 180 -7.97 7.07 -9.56
N PRO A 181 -8.78 7.02 -10.65
CA PRO A 181 -9.84 8.00 -10.88
C PRO A 181 -10.90 7.99 -9.78
N LYS A 182 -11.25 6.81 -9.24
CA LYS A 182 -12.21 6.67 -8.14
C LYS A 182 -11.65 7.16 -6.82
N ILE A 183 -10.37 6.95 -6.56
CA ILE A 183 -9.69 7.56 -5.41
C ILE A 183 -9.72 9.09 -5.52
N ALA A 184 -9.50 9.64 -6.72
CA ALA A 184 -9.61 11.07 -6.94
C ALA A 184 -11.04 11.57 -6.74
N GLU A 185 -12.05 10.84 -7.20
CA GLU A 185 -13.46 11.15 -6.94
C GLU A 185 -13.74 11.17 -5.43
N LEU A 186 -13.32 10.14 -4.70
CA LEU A 186 -13.44 10.07 -3.23
C LEU A 186 -12.75 11.26 -2.55
N ALA A 187 -11.50 11.57 -2.92
CA ALA A 187 -10.69 12.61 -2.28
C ALA A 187 -11.20 14.04 -2.52
N ASN A 188 -11.94 14.27 -3.61
CA ASN A 188 -12.48 15.58 -3.97
C ASN A 188 -13.95 15.77 -3.61
N ASN A 189 -14.64 14.71 -3.15
CA ASN A 189 -16.04 14.77 -2.82
C ASN A 189 -16.23 15.19 -1.36
N GLU A 190 -16.75 16.40 -1.13
CA GLU A 190 -16.96 16.94 0.21
C GLU A 190 -17.87 16.03 1.06
N ASN A 191 -18.91 15.43 0.48
CA ASN A 191 -19.82 14.52 1.18
C ASN A 191 -19.12 13.23 1.64
N LEU A 192 -17.99 12.86 1.03
CA LEU A 192 -17.26 11.63 1.36
C LEU A 192 -15.97 11.88 2.15
N CYS A 193 -15.38 13.06 2.01
CA CYS A 193 -14.14 13.44 2.67
C CYS A 193 -14.32 14.23 3.96
N ASP A 194 -15.44 14.95 4.11
CA ASP A 194 -15.72 15.71 5.32
C ASP A 194 -16.42 14.81 6.37
N PRO A 195 -15.90 14.73 7.61
CA PRO A 195 -16.47 13.86 8.63
C PRO A 195 -17.94 14.14 8.95
N GLU A 196 -18.32 15.42 8.99
CA GLU A 196 -19.68 15.84 9.32
C GLU A 196 -20.64 15.51 8.17
N HIS A 197 -20.24 15.79 6.93
CA HIS A 197 -21.09 15.49 5.77
C HIS A 197 -21.25 14.00 5.49
N PHE A 198 -20.23 13.19 5.80
CA PHE A 198 -20.32 11.76 5.59
C PHE A 198 -21.17 11.06 6.62
N GLU A 199 -21.11 11.44 7.90
CA GLU A 199 -22.03 10.87 8.89
C GLU A 199 -23.48 11.08 8.44
N ASN A 200 -23.81 12.30 7.98
CA ASN A 200 -25.10 12.63 7.39
C ASN A 200 -25.39 11.85 6.09
N THR A 201 -24.39 11.69 5.21
CA THR A 201 -24.51 10.90 3.98
C THR A 201 -24.81 9.44 4.26
N MET A 202 -24.14 8.85 5.25
CA MET A 202 -24.28 7.45 5.62
C MET A 202 -25.58 7.18 6.39
N GLU A 203 -26.05 8.15 7.17
CA GLU A 203 -27.39 8.15 7.75
C GLU A 203 -28.47 8.19 6.66
N THR A 204 -28.29 9.05 5.66
CA THR A 204 -29.21 9.19 4.51
C THR A 204 -29.29 7.93 3.65
N LEU A 205 -28.18 7.19 3.52
CA LEU A 205 -28.11 5.97 2.69
C LEU A 205 -28.53 4.69 3.43
N ASP A 206 -28.86 4.80 4.73
CA ASP A 206 -29.44 3.79 5.64
C ASP A 206 -28.86 2.34 5.60
N ASN A 207 -27.67 2.12 5.03
CA ASN A 207 -27.12 0.76 4.82
C ASN A 207 -25.60 0.59 4.96
N CYS A 208 -24.82 1.64 5.25
CA CYS A 208 -23.35 1.52 5.21
C CYS A 208 -22.62 2.02 6.48
N ARG A 209 -23.26 2.02 7.67
CA ARG A 209 -22.65 2.49 8.93
C ARG A 209 -21.32 1.79 9.31
N ASP A 210 -21.02 0.64 8.71
CA ASP A 210 -19.80 -0.14 8.94
C ASP A 210 -18.60 0.24 8.04
N MET A 211 -18.75 1.25 7.17
CA MET A 211 -17.69 1.73 6.27
C MET A 211 -17.10 3.04 6.79
N LYS A 212 -16.27 2.98 7.84
CA LYS A 212 -15.41 4.11 8.24
C LYS A 212 -14.22 4.25 7.27
N PHE A 213 -14.48 4.57 6.00
CA PHE A 213 -13.42 4.99 5.06
C PHE A 213 -12.78 6.31 5.47
N GLN A 214 -13.51 7.07 6.28
CA GLN A 214 -13.16 8.42 6.66
C GLN A 214 -12.07 8.53 7.70
N GLY A 215 -11.31 9.62 7.56
CA GLY A 215 -10.40 10.12 8.59
C GLY A 215 -9.04 9.44 8.65
N LEU A 216 -8.80 8.33 7.95
CA LEU A 216 -7.50 7.66 8.10
C LEU A 216 -6.39 8.29 7.24
N ILE A 217 -6.73 8.93 6.11
CA ILE A 217 -5.71 9.48 5.20
C ILE A 217 -5.98 10.92 4.74
N TRP A 218 -7.21 11.32 4.40
CA TRP A 218 -7.42 12.59 3.69
C TRP A 218 -7.37 13.85 4.55
N ASP A 219 -7.72 13.72 5.83
CA ASP A 219 -7.78 14.81 6.79
C ASP A 219 -6.65 14.75 7.85
N VAL A 220 -5.76 13.75 7.73
CA VAL A 220 -4.65 13.56 8.65
C VAL A 220 -3.47 14.44 8.23
N HIS A 221 -2.89 15.17 9.16
CA HIS A 221 -1.64 15.87 8.91
C HIS A 221 -0.46 14.90 8.97
N PHE A 222 0.14 14.61 7.81
CA PHE A 222 1.39 13.84 7.73
C PHE A 222 2.60 14.76 7.73
N GLN A 223 3.49 14.58 8.70
CA GLN A 223 4.75 15.33 8.77
C GLN A 223 5.73 14.90 7.67
N SER A 224 5.72 13.62 7.27
CA SER A 224 6.63 13.08 6.27
C SER A 224 6.04 12.00 5.36
N MET A 225 6.72 11.73 4.24
CA MET A 225 6.40 10.62 3.35
C MET A 225 6.44 9.26 4.03
N THR A 226 7.31 9.08 5.02
CA THR A 226 7.35 7.81 5.77
C THR A 226 6.11 7.64 6.64
N ASP A 227 5.56 8.73 7.19
CA ASP A 227 4.33 8.67 7.99
C ASP A 227 3.14 8.33 7.09
N LEU A 228 3.05 9.00 5.94
CA LEU A 228 2.04 8.69 4.92
C LEU A 228 2.13 7.23 4.46
N ALA A 229 3.34 6.75 4.15
CA ALA A 229 3.57 5.37 3.74
C ALA A 229 3.11 4.37 4.81
N ASN A 230 3.47 4.59 6.07
CA ASN A 230 3.06 3.71 7.16
C ASN A 230 1.54 3.74 7.40
N ALA A 231 0.89 4.89 7.25
CA ALA A 231 -0.56 5.01 7.37
C ALA A 231 -1.28 4.21 6.26
N ILE A 232 -0.84 4.37 5.01
CA ILE A 232 -1.38 3.61 3.86
C ILE A 232 -1.22 2.09 4.08
N LEU A 233 -0.04 1.64 4.53
CA LEU A 233 0.23 0.23 4.77
C LEU A 233 -0.49 -0.33 6.01
N ALA A 234 -0.98 0.52 6.90
CA ALA A 234 -1.73 0.09 8.08
C ALA A 234 -3.23 -0.11 7.77
N LEU A 235 -3.76 0.54 6.73
CA LEU A 235 -5.19 0.50 6.40
C LEU A 235 -5.77 -0.92 6.26
N PRO A 236 -5.15 -1.85 5.51
CA PRO A 236 -5.73 -3.19 5.35
C PRO A 236 -5.80 -3.96 6.67
N SER A 237 -4.95 -3.61 7.65
CA SER A 237 -4.89 -4.27 8.96
C SER A 237 -5.73 -3.58 10.02
N SER A 238 -6.24 -2.36 9.77
CA SER A 238 -6.98 -1.60 10.79
C SER A 238 -8.42 -2.08 10.95
N HIS A 239 -8.99 -2.68 9.92
CA HIS A 239 -10.35 -3.22 9.94
C HIS A 239 -10.46 -4.53 9.15
N ASP A 240 -11.15 -5.50 9.74
CA ASP A 240 -11.54 -6.72 9.03
C ASP A 240 -12.34 -6.34 7.78
N GLU A 241 -12.06 -7.03 6.67
CA GLU A 241 -12.72 -6.82 5.37
C GLU A 241 -12.49 -5.44 4.72
N PHE A 242 -11.55 -4.62 5.22
CA PHE A 242 -11.28 -3.29 4.65
C PHE A 242 -11.05 -3.34 3.13
N VAL A 243 -10.21 -4.27 2.67
CA VAL A 243 -9.87 -4.42 1.24
C VAL A 243 -11.10 -4.78 0.41
N ALA A 244 -11.95 -5.68 0.91
CA ALA A 244 -13.19 -6.08 0.24
C ALA A 244 -14.17 -4.90 0.15
N LYS A 245 -14.38 -4.18 1.26
CA LYS A 245 -15.23 -2.97 1.29
C LYS A 245 -14.69 -1.87 0.36
N PHE A 246 -13.37 -1.67 0.31
CA PHE A 246 -12.75 -0.68 -0.57
C PHE A 246 -12.93 -1.06 -2.04
N SER A 247 -12.79 -2.36 -2.36
CA SER A 247 -13.05 -2.88 -3.69
C SER A 247 -14.50 -2.66 -4.11
N THR A 248 -15.48 -2.91 -3.23
CA THR A 248 -16.90 -2.63 -3.51
C THR A 248 -17.09 -1.14 -3.77
N CYS A 249 -16.55 -0.27 -2.92
CA CYS A 249 -16.61 1.18 -3.09
C CYS A 249 -16.06 1.65 -4.45
N CYS A 250 -14.95 1.06 -4.91
CA CYS A 250 -14.38 1.38 -6.22
C CYS A 250 -15.29 0.99 -7.40
N ASN A 251 -16.16 0.00 -7.23
CA ASN A 251 -17.12 -0.45 -8.25
C ASN A 251 -18.44 0.35 -8.22
N GLU A 252 -18.68 1.14 -7.17
CA GLU A 252 -19.89 1.93 -7.03
C GLU A 252 -19.85 3.24 -7.83
N ASP A 253 -21.04 3.71 -8.19
CA ASP A 253 -21.23 5.01 -8.81
C ASP A 253 -21.35 6.10 -7.73
N LEU A 254 -20.18 6.56 -7.26
CA LEU A 254 -20.06 7.60 -6.23
C LEU A 254 -20.75 8.91 -6.66
N SER A 255 -20.78 9.23 -7.95
CA SER A 255 -21.48 10.39 -8.49
C SER A 255 -22.99 10.26 -8.29
N ARG A 256 -23.55 9.08 -8.53
CA ARG A 256 -24.96 8.79 -8.25
C ARG A 256 -25.28 8.81 -6.76
N ILE A 257 -24.38 8.31 -5.90
CA ILE A 257 -24.52 8.41 -4.44
C ILE A 257 -24.60 9.89 -4.01
N SER A 258 -23.67 10.70 -4.51
CA SER A 258 -23.60 12.13 -4.19
C SER A 258 -24.86 12.87 -4.62
N PHE A 259 -25.37 12.55 -5.81
CA PHE A 259 -26.64 13.07 -6.30
C PHE A 259 -27.81 12.76 -5.35
N TYR A 260 -27.90 11.51 -4.86
CA TYR A 260 -28.97 11.16 -3.91
C TYR A 260 -28.85 11.87 -2.57
N VAL A 261 -27.63 12.06 -2.07
CA VAL A 261 -27.39 12.82 -0.83
C VAL A 261 -27.83 14.27 -1.00
N GLU A 262 -27.45 14.90 -2.11
CA GLU A 262 -27.88 16.28 -2.41
C GLU A 262 -29.39 16.41 -2.56
N GLU A 263 -30.04 15.49 -3.26
CA GLU A 263 -31.50 15.51 -3.43
C GLU A 263 -32.24 15.24 -2.10
N ALA A 264 -31.74 14.33 -1.28
CA ALA A 264 -32.29 14.09 0.06
C ALA A 264 -32.17 15.35 0.95
N GLY A 265 -31.01 16.02 0.92
CA GLY A 265 -30.81 17.28 1.62
C GLY A 265 -31.76 18.38 1.15
N LYS A 266 -32.02 18.50 -0.17
CA LYS A 266 -33.02 19.44 -0.71
C LYS A 266 -34.43 19.12 -0.23
N LEU A 267 -34.82 17.85 -0.23
CA LEU A 267 -36.14 17.42 0.25
C LEU A 267 -36.33 17.72 1.74
N GLN A 268 -35.33 17.45 2.57
CA GLN A 268 -35.36 17.75 4.00
C GLN A 268 -35.46 19.26 4.25
N ASN A 269 -34.72 20.08 3.49
CA ASN A 269 -34.80 21.53 3.57
C ASN A 269 -36.18 22.05 3.15
N GLN A 270 -36.77 21.48 2.09
CA GLN A 270 -38.12 21.85 1.65
C GLN A 270 -39.16 21.50 2.73
N GLN A 271 -39.10 20.29 3.29
CA GLN A 271 -40.00 19.89 4.39
C GLN A 271 -39.86 20.80 5.61
N SER A 272 -38.64 21.18 5.97
CA SER A 272 -38.37 22.11 7.08
C SER A 272 -38.93 23.50 6.78
N PHE A 273 -38.79 23.97 5.54
CA PHE A 273 -39.35 25.25 5.11
C PHE A 273 -40.88 25.23 5.12
N ASP A 274 -41.49 24.15 4.65
CA ASP A 274 -42.94 23.96 4.66
C ASP A 274 -43.47 23.94 6.10
N LEU A 275 -42.77 23.29 7.04
CA LEU A 275 -43.07 23.31 8.47
C LEU A 275 -43.00 24.73 9.07
N VAL A 276 -41.94 25.49 8.74
CA VAL A 276 -41.79 26.88 9.20
C VAL A 276 -42.90 27.76 8.60
N HIS A 277 -43.20 27.60 7.32
CA HIS A 277 -44.26 28.32 6.64
C HIS A 277 -45.62 28.01 7.26
N ASP A 278 -45.90 26.74 7.52
CA ASP A 278 -47.11 26.30 8.20
C ASP A 278 -47.22 26.87 9.62
N ALA A 279 -46.11 26.91 10.37
CA ALA A 279 -46.05 27.55 11.68
C ALA A 279 -46.22 29.08 11.59
N MET A 280 -45.77 29.73 10.51
CA MET A 280 -46.00 31.16 10.29
C MET A 280 -47.46 31.46 9.94
N GLU A 281 -48.09 30.66 9.08
CA GLU A 281 -49.47 30.88 8.63
C GLU A 281 -50.51 30.46 9.69
N ARG A 282 -50.26 29.34 10.37
CA ARG A 282 -51.26 28.65 11.21
C ARG A 282 -50.79 28.46 12.66
N GLY A 283 -49.54 28.77 12.97
CA GLY A 283 -48.98 28.61 14.30
C GLY A 283 -49.44 29.70 15.26
N TYR A 284 -49.61 29.29 16.52
CA TYR A 284 -49.88 30.21 17.62
C TYR A 284 -48.57 30.53 18.33
N TRP A 285 -48.11 31.77 18.16
CA TRP A 285 -46.88 32.26 18.80
C TRP A 285 -47.19 32.69 20.23
N THR A 286 -46.68 31.95 21.21
CA THR A 286 -46.74 32.35 22.63
C THR A 286 -45.39 32.92 23.06
N PHE A 287 -45.37 34.22 23.33
CA PHE A 287 -44.20 34.87 23.90
C PHE A 287 -44.14 34.57 25.40
N ALA A 288 -43.04 33.96 25.84
CA ALA A 288 -42.80 33.74 27.26
C ALA A 288 -42.40 35.05 27.94
N THR A 289 -42.97 35.35 29.10
CA THR A 289 -42.52 36.50 29.91
C THR A 289 -41.21 36.19 30.61
N ARG A 290 -40.49 37.22 31.06
CA ARG A 290 -39.25 37.09 31.82
C ARG A 290 -39.42 36.20 33.06
N GLU A 291 -40.58 36.24 33.71
CA GLU A 291 -40.89 35.37 34.86
C GLU A 291 -41.05 33.90 34.48
N GLN A 292 -41.60 33.61 33.29
CA GLN A 292 -41.76 32.24 32.77
C GLN A 292 -40.42 31.62 32.36
N ILE A 293 -39.51 32.41 31.77
CA ILE A 293 -38.17 31.98 31.37
C ILE A 293 -37.26 31.73 32.59
N LEU A 294 -37.42 32.52 33.66
CA LEU A 294 -36.61 32.40 34.88
C LEU A 294 -37.12 31.35 35.87
N GLY A 295 -38.15 30.56 35.51
CA GLY A 295 -38.58 29.40 36.28
C GLY A 295 -39.16 29.71 37.67
N PHE A 296 -39.83 30.86 37.85
CA PHE A 296 -40.58 31.09 39.08
C PHE A 296 -41.88 30.28 39.05
N HIS A 297 -41.79 28.99 39.40
CA HIS A 297 -42.96 28.21 39.79
C HIS A 297 -43.53 28.78 41.11
N THR A 298 -44.40 29.78 41.02
CA THR A 298 -45.39 29.97 42.08
C THR A 298 -46.40 28.84 41.96
N HIS A 299 -46.27 27.86 42.86
CA HIS A 299 -47.28 26.86 43.11
C HIS A 299 -48.65 27.51 43.41
N GLU A 300 -49.72 26.80 43.00
CA GLU A 300 -51.17 27.06 43.21
C GLU A 300 -51.84 27.92 42.11
N SER A 301 -52.93 27.53 41.45
CA SER A 301 -53.82 26.36 41.50
C SER A 301 -54.82 26.44 40.32
N ASN A 302 -55.35 25.28 39.91
CA ASN A 302 -56.59 25.03 39.14
C ASN A 302 -56.62 25.08 37.60
N ARG A 303 -56.41 23.89 37.02
CA ARG A 303 -57.21 23.19 35.97
C ARG A 303 -57.99 24.04 34.96
N THR A 304 -57.63 23.89 33.69
CA THR A 304 -58.41 23.08 32.72
C THR A 304 -57.56 22.80 31.48
N HIS A 305 -56.91 21.63 31.45
CA HIS A 305 -56.30 21.10 30.24
C HIS A 305 -57.41 20.67 29.27
N LYS A 306 -57.61 21.43 28.19
CA LYS A 306 -57.83 20.80 26.89
C LYS A 306 -56.43 20.45 26.36
N GLN A 307 -56.14 19.16 26.23
CA GLN A 307 -55.05 18.68 25.40
C GLN A 307 -55.33 19.15 23.97
N LEU A 308 -54.61 20.18 23.55
CA LEU A 308 -54.24 20.34 22.15
C LEU A 308 -52.84 19.76 22.07
N GLU A 309 -52.71 18.61 21.39
CA GLU A 309 -51.45 18.13 20.86
C GLU A 309 -50.86 19.27 20.04
N THR A 310 -49.90 19.98 20.63
CA THR A 310 -49.15 21.02 19.95
C THR A 310 -47.70 20.67 20.24
N GLU A 311 -46.99 20.19 19.21
CA GLU A 311 -45.55 20.13 19.24
C GLU A 311 -45.04 21.56 19.36
N ALA A 312 -44.73 21.97 20.58
CA ALA A 312 -44.17 23.29 20.85
C ALA A 312 -42.70 23.28 20.41
N LEU A 313 -42.42 23.87 19.26
CA LEU A 313 -41.06 24.21 18.85
C LEU A 313 -40.61 25.44 19.64
N LEU A 314 -39.77 25.21 20.65
CA LEU A 314 -39.02 26.27 21.33
C LEU A 314 -37.79 26.62 20.49
N LEU A 315 -37.86 27.76 19.79
CA LEU A 315 -36.68 28.41 19.21
C LEU A 315 -36.00 29.24 20.31
N HIS A 316 -34.76 28.88 20.63
CA HIS A 316 -33.86 29.67 21.48
C HIS A 316 -33.17 30.77 20.67
#